data_AF-A0AAU0WUK9-F1
#
_entry.id   AF-A0AAU0WUK9-F1
#
_cell.length_a   1.000
_cell.length_b   1.000
_cell.length_c   1.000
_cell.angle_alpha   90.00
_cell.angle_beta   90.00
_cell.angle_gamma   90.00
#
_symmetry.space_group_name_H-M   'P 1'
#
loop_
_entity.id
_entity.type
_entity.pdbx_description
1 polymer ?
#
loop_
_entity_poly.entity_id
_entity_poly.type
_entity_poly.pdbx_seq_one_letter_code
_entity_poly.pdbx_strand_id
1 'polypeptide(L)'
;MSLSTTSHTCPKPSVERHTPSPRQSTAPIGADAFQAAFLPDPTAVARMRCSTAAFLRRFGLTGPVSSSVVLVVSELVTNAIKHGRGVVALEIRVVSGTISVSVTDENPAPAVLKQPGPDDTSGRGIALVEAYSDKWGSTGEETWCEFRHDNAGSVA
;
A
#
# COMPACT_ATOMS: atom_id res chain seq x y z
N MET A 1 42.12 -1.94 17.09
CA MET A 1 40.89 -2.65 16.66
C MET A 1 39.75 -1.65 16.74
N SER A 2 39.27 -1.15 15.61
CA SER A 2 38.08 -0.29 15.56
C SER A 2 37.26 -0.73 14.35
N LEU A 3 36.10 -1.33 14.61
CA LEU A 3 35.17 -1.80 13.59
C LEU A 3 34.29 -0.62 13.19
N SER A 4 34.46 -0.12 11.97
CA SER A 4 33.54 0.84 11.36
C SER A 4 32.31 0.10 10.85
N THR A 5 31.16 0.33 11.46
CA THR A 5 29.86 -0.16 11.00
C THR A 5 29.41 0.66 9.79
N THR A 6 29.57 0.11 8.59
CA THR A 6 29.10 0.74 7.36
C THR A 6 27.61 0.45 7.16
N SER A 7 26.76 1.41 7.52
CA SER A 7 25.33 1.41 7.19
C SER A 7 25.14 1.32 5.66
N HIS A 8 24.75 0.14 5.17
CA HIS A 8 24.39 -0.07 3.77
C HIS A 8 22.92 0.34 3.57
N THR A 9 22.69 1.62 3.31
CA THR A 9 21.41 2.07 2.76
C THR A 9 21.53 2.02 1.24
N CYS A 10 20.88 1.05 0.61
CA CYS A 10 20.75 1.01 -0.85
C CYS A 10 19.85 2.18 -1.26
N PRO A 11 20.30 3.12 -2.11
CA PRO A 11 19.46 4.22 -2.57
C PRO A 11 18.35 3.64 -3.47
N LYS A 12 17.10 3.83 -3.08
CA LYS A 12 15.95 3.54 -3.95
C LYS A 12 16.06 4.44 -5.20
N PRO A 13 15.83 3.92 -6.42
CA PRO A 13 15.86 4.75 -7.61
C PRO A 13 14.80 5.85 -7.50
N SER A 14 15.23 7.09 -7.73
CA SER A 14 14.35 8.26 -7.80
C SER A 14 13.18 8.00 -8.75
N VAL A 15 11.98 8.39 -8.32
CA VAL A 15 10.71 8.25 -9.03
C VAL A 15 10.84 8.71 -10.48
N GLU A 16 11.10 7.78 -11.39
CA GLU A 16 10.64 7.92 -12.76
C GLU A 16 9.12 7.78 -12.69
N ARG A 17 8.41 8.80 -13.17
CA ARG A 17 6.97 8.80 -13.42
C ARG A 17 6.64 7.65 -14.36
N HIS A 18 6.55 6.45 -13.81
CA HIS A 18 6.04 5.28 -14.51
C HIS A 18 4.54 5.51 -14.61
N THR A 19 4.07 5.89 -15.80
CA THR A 19 2.67 5.79 -16.18
C THR A 19 2.38 4.30 -16.35
N PRO A 20 1.71 3.62 -15.41
CA PRO A 20 1.26 2.26 -15.65
C PRO A 20 0.00 2.36 -16.54
N SER A 21 -0.22 1.37 -17.39
CA SER A 21 -1.54 1.17 -17.98
C SER A 21 -2.58 1.04 -16.85
N PRO A 22 -3.80 1.58 -17.01
CA PRO A 22 -4.85 1.42 -16.00
C PRO A 22 -5.08 -0.08 -15.78
N ARG A 23 -4.77 -0.57 -14.57
CA ARG A 23 -5.02 -1.96 -14.19
C ARG A 23 -6.51 -2.10 -13.90
N GLN A 24 -7.29 -2.29 -14.96
CA GLN A 24 -8.65 -2.80 -14.80
C GLN A 24 -8.55 -4.23 -14.27
N SER A 25 -8.68 -4.38 -12.96
CA SER A 25 -8.70 -5.66 -12.25
C SER A 25 -10.02 -6.38 -12.54
N THR A 26 -10.10 -7.08 -13.68
CA THR A 26 -11.24 -7.94 -14.06
C THR A 26 -11.02 -9.42 -13.70
N ALA A 27 -9.92 -9.74 -13.01
CA ALA A 27 -9.63 -11.10 -12.60
C ALA A 27 -10.62 -11.56 -11.52
N PRO A 28 -11.16 -12.80 -11.61
CA PRO A 28 -12.04 -13.32 -10.57
C PRO A 28 -11.38 -13.22 -9.21
N ILE A 29 -12.18 -12.96 -8.17
CA ILE A 29 -11.73 -12.93 -6.77
C ILE A 29 -11.34 -14.36 -6.41
N GLY A 30 -10.09 -14.72 -6.67
CA GLY A 30 -9.51 -15.96 -6.19
C GLY A 30 -9.28 -15.90 -4.68
N ALA A 31 -8.92 -17.04 -4.08
CA ALA A 31 -8.61 -17.10 -2.65
C ALA A 31 -7.44 -16.17 -2.26
N ASP A 32 -6.65 -15.73 -3.24
CA ASP A 32 -5.48 -14.85 -3.22
C ASP A 32 -5.79 -13.35 -3.16
N ALA A 33 -7.08 -12.96 -3.10
CA ALA A 33 -7.50 -11.56 -3.05
C ALA A 33 -8.39 -11.22 -1.84
N PHE A 34 -8.24 -9.99 -1.35
CA PHE A 34 -9.15 -9.34 -0.41
C PHE A 34 -9.64 -8.04 -1.04
N GLN A 35 -10.96 -7.82 -1.03
CA GLN A 35 -11.58 -6.61 -1.55
C GLN A 35 -12.58 -6.06 -0.53
N ALA A 36 -12.64 -4.74 -0.42
CA ALA A 36 -13.63 -4.04 0.39
C ALA A 36 -14.01 -2.72 -0.29
N ALA A 37 -15.31 -2.40 -0.30
CA ALA A 37 -15.82 -1.11 -0.72
C ALA A 37 -16.65 -0.49 0.42
N PHE A 38 -16.42 0.79 0.72
CA PHE A 38 -17.09 1.47 1.82
C PHE A 38 -17.20 2.98 1.57
N LEU A 39 -18.21 3.60 2.16
CA LEU A 39 -18.29 5.06 2.21
C LEU A 39 -17.21 5.63 3.14
N PRO A 40 -16.74 6.86 2.92
CA PRO A 40 -15.71 7.48 3.74
C PRO A 40 -16.16 7.61 5.20
N ASP A 41 -15.58 6.76 6.05
CA ASP A 41 -15.83 6.73 7.49
C ASP A 41 -14.49 6.55 8.21
N PRO A 42 -14.09 7.46 9.12
CA PRO A 42 -12.85 7.33 9.88
C PRO A 42 -12.69 5.99 10.61
N THR A 43 -13.79 5.33 11.01
CA THR A 43 -13.70 4.01 11.66
C THR A 43 -13.24 2.89 10.70
N ALA A 44 -13.40 3.10 9.38
CA ALA A 44 -12.96 2.16 8.37
C ALA A 44 -11.44 1.97 8.36
N VAL A 45 -10.64 2.96 8.76
CA VAL A 45 -9.17 2.83 8.84
C VAL A 45 -8.77 1.68 9.77
N ALA A 46 -9.33 1.66 10.99
CA ALA A 46 -9.03 0.62 11.97
C ALA A 46 -9.52 -0.75 11.49
N ARG A 47 -10.70 -0.80 10.86
CA ARG A 47 -11.25 -2.03 10.27
C ARG A 47 -10.35 -2.58 9.16
N MET A 48 -9.95 -1.74 8.21
CA MET A 48 -9.11 -2.17 7.09
C MET A 48 -7.74 -2.63 7.58
N ARG A 49 -7.14 -1.93 8.55
CA ARG A 49 -5.90 -2.36 9.19
C ARG A 49 -6.00 -3.77 9.77
N CYS A 50 -7.06 -4.06 10.52
CA CYS A 50 -7.30 -5.38 11.12
C CYS A 50 -7.57 -6.45 10.05
N SER A 51 -8.40 -6.14 9.05
CA SER A 51 -8.71 -7.07 7.95
C SER A 51 -7.48 -7.41 7.12
N THR A 52 -6.65 -6.43 6.78
CA THR A 52 -5.37 -6.64 6.09
C THR A 52 -4.46 -7.57 6.88
N ALA A 53 -4.28 -7.33 8.18
CA ALA A 53 -3.44 -8.20 9.01
C ALA A 53 -3.98 -9.64 9.06
N ALA A 54 -5.29 -9.81 9.17
CA ALA A 54 -5.93 -11.12 9.17
C ALA A 54 -5.78 -11.84 7.82
N PHE A 55 -5.95 -11.12 6.72
CA PHE A 55 -5.78 -11.63 5.36
C PHE A 55 -4.34 -12.09 5.11
N LEU A 56 -3.33 -11.25 5.40
CA LEU A 56 -1.92 -11.61 5.24
C LEU A 56 -1.54 -12.83 6.08
N ARG A 57 -2.06 -12.94 7.32
CA ARG A 57 -1.83 -14.10 8.18
C ARG A 57 -2.33 -15.41 7.58
N ARG A 58 -3.43 -15.39 6.80
CA ARG A 58 -3.94 -16.58 6.10
C ARG A 58 -2.92 -17.14 5.09
N PHE A 59 -2.05 -16.30 4.56
CA PHE A 59 -0.96 -16.66 3.65
C PHE A 59 0.36 -16.93 4.36
N GLY A 60 0.39 -17.00 5.69
CA GLY A 60 1.63 -17.12 6.46
C GLY A 60 2.50 -15.87 6.44
N LEU A 61 2.03 -14.76 5.85
CA LEU A 61 2.76 -13.52 5.73
C LEU A 61 2.71 -12.76 7.07
N THR A 62 3.76 -12.95 7.85
CA THR A 62 3.96 -12.34 9.17
C THR A 62 5.27 -11.55 9.21
N GLY A 63 5.48 -10.77 10.27
CA GLY A 63 6.72 -10.04 10.47
C GLY A 63 6.78 -8.67 9.77
N PRO A 64 7.98 -8.22 9.37
CA PRO A 64 8.20 -6.85 8.88
C PRO A 64 7.37 -6.49 7.65
N VAL A 65 7.30 -7.38 6.65
CA VAL A 65 6.52 -7.13 5.42
C VAL A 65 5.03 -6.93 5.73
N SER A 66 4.47 -7.74 6.63
CA SER A 66 3.07 -7.62 7.06
C SER A 66 2.81 -6.29 7.75
N SER A 67 3.73 -5.86 8.62
CA SER A 67 3.65 -4.58 9.32
C SER A 67 3.72 -3.38 8.37
N SER A 68 4.61 -3.44 7.37
CA SER A 68 4.72 -2.43 6.31
C SER A 68 3.44 -2.32 5.49
N VAL A 69 2.88 -3.45 5.04
CA VAL A 69 1.62 -3.46 4.26
C VAL A 69 0.47 -2.88 5.07
N VAL A 70 0.33 -3.28 6.34
CA VAL A 70 -0.73 -2.79 7.23
C VAL A 70 -0.62 -1.29 7.49
N LEU A 71 0.61 -0.77 7.66
CA LEU A 71 0.86 0.67 7.78
C LEU A 71 0.46 1.40 6.50
N VAL A 72 0.93 0.93 5.34
CA VAL A 72 0.64 1.56 4.06
C VAL A 72 -0.85 1.54 3.72
N VAL A 73 -1.56 0.45 4.01
CA VAL A 73 -3.04 0.40 3.88
C VAL A 73 -3.69 1.47 4.76
N SER A 74 -3.21 1.65 5.99
CA SER A 74 -3.76 2.68 6.89
C SER A 74 -3.58 4.09 6.31
N GLU A 75 -2.42 4.38 5.73
CA GLU A 75 -2.14 5.67 5.08
C GLU A 75 -2.96 5.88 3.81
N LEU A 76 -3.04 4.87 2.92
CA LEU A 76 -3.82 4.96 1.68
C LEU A 76 -5.32 5.12 1.95
N VAL A 77 -5.89 4.34 2.86
CA VAL A 77 -7.30 4.45 3.24
C VAL A 77 -7.56 5.80 3.93
N THR A 78 -6.64 6.26 4.78
CA THR A 78 -6.76 7.60 5.40
C THR A 78 -6.74 8.70 4.35
N ASN A 79 -5.88 8.61 3.34
CA ASN A 79 -5.83 9.59 2.24
C ASN A 79 -7.13 9.57 1.43
N ALA A 80 -7.65 8.40 1.06
CA ALA A 80 -8.90 8.28 0.33
C ALA A 80 -10.09 8.82 1.13
N ILE A 81 -10.17 8.57 2.44
CA ILE A 81 -11.24 9.12 3.30
C ILE A 81 -11.13 10.65 3.44
N LYS A 82 -9.92 11.19 3.59
CA LYS A 82 -9.71 12.63 3.83
C LYS A 82 -9.74 13.49 2.57
N HIS A 83 -9.33 12.93 1.44
CA HIS A 83 -9.03 13.68 0.22
C HIS A 83 -9.68 13.10 -1.04
N GLY A 84 -10.18 11.87 -0.97
CA GLY A 84 -10.91 11.23 -2.07
C GLY A 84 -12.35 11.71 -2.17
N ARG A 85 -13.12 11.05 -3.04
CA ARG A 85 -14.55 11.28 -3.21
C ARG A 85 -15.31 9.95 -3.26
N GLY A 86 -16.59 9.99 -2.92
CA GLY A 86 -17.49 8.86 -3.12
C GLY A 86 -17.01 7.59 -2.41
N VAL A 87 -17.22 6.43 -3.04
CA VAL A 87 -16.87 5.12 -2.47
C VAL A 87 -15.36 4.90 -2.51
N VAL A 88 -14.80 4.44 -1.38
CA VAL A 88 -13.42 3.96 -1.30
C VAL A 88 -13.40 2.45 -1.52
N ALA A 89 -12.65 1.98 -2.51
CA ALA A 89 -12.42 0.58 -2.79
C ALA A 89 -10.96 0.20 -2.47
N LEU A 90 -10.77 -0.77 -1.59
CA LEU A 90 -9.48 -1.37 -1.26
C LEU A 90 -9.38 -2.77 -1.89
N GLU A 91 -8.30 -3.03 -2.60
CA GLU A 91 -7.94 -4.35 -3.10
C GLU A 91 -6.54 -4.73 -2.60
N ILE A 92 -6.39 -5.98 -2.14
CA ILE A 92 -5.12 -6.59 -1.77
C ILE A 92 -5.01 -7.94 -2.44
N ARG A 93 -3.93 -8.20 -3.15
CA ARG A 93 -3.66 -9.49 -3.81
C ARG A 93 -2.31 -10.05 -3.39
N VAL A 94 -2.22 -11.37 -3.22
CA VAL A 94 -0.99 -12.09 -2.89
C VAL A 94 -0.70 -13.09 -4.00
N VAL A 95 0.22 -12.76 -4.91
CA VAL A 95 0.51 -13.57 -6.09
C VAL A 95 2.02 -13.68 -6.28
N SER A 96 2.50 -14.93 -6.38
CA SER A 96 3.87 -15.23 -6.84
C SER A 96 4.99 -14.41 -6.16
N GLY A 97 4.98 -14.31 -4.83
CA GLY A 97 6.01 -13.58 -4.09
C GLY A 97 5.78 -12.06 -4.00
N THR A 98 4.63 -11.56 -4.47
CA THR A 98 4.28 -10.14 -4.45
C THR A 98 2.93 -9.92 -3.76
N ILE A 99 2.89 -8.93 -2.87
CA ILE A 99 1.66 -8.35 -2.33
C ILE A 99 1.38 -7.07 -3.10
N SER A 100 0.25 -6.99 -3.78
CA SER A 100 -0.24 -5.77 -4.42
C SER A 100 -1.35 -5.17 -3.58
N VAL A 101 -1.31 -3.86 -3.37
CA VAL A 101 -2.36 -3.09 -2.69
C VAL A 101 -2.79 -1.98 -3.63
N SER A 102 -4.09 -1.79 -3.83
CA SER A 102 -4.64 -0.60 -4.48
C SER A 102 -5.81 -0.04 -3.69
N VAL A 103 -5.91 1.28 -3.70
CA VAL A 103 -7.04 2.04 -3.19
C VAL A 103 -7.55 2.93 -4.30
N THR A 104 -8.83 2.81 -4.62
CA THR A 104 -9.53 3.62 -5.61
C THR A 104 -10.62 4.44 -4.94
N ASP A 105 -10.74 5.70 -5.30
CA ASP A 105 -11.86 6.57 -4.90
C ASP A 105 -12.42 7.30 -6.14
N GLU A 106 -13.43 8.17 -6.01
CA GLU A 106 -14.05 8.86 -7.16
C GLU A 106 -13.43 10.24 -7.45
N ASN A 107 -12.23 10.52 -6.93
CA ASN A 107 -11.48 11.73 -7.22
C ASN A 107 -10.56 11.49 -8.43
N PRO A 108 -10.75 12.20 -9.56
CA PRO A 108 -9.93 12.02 -10.76
C PRO A 108 -8.49 12.54 -10.61
N ALA A 109 -8.18 13.22 -9.51
CA ALA A 109 -6.85 13.77 -9.25
C ALA A 109 -5.94 12.72 -8.59
N PRO A 110 -4.76 12.43 -9.16
CA PRO A 110 -3.82 11.48 -8.58
C PRO A 110 -3.29 11.99 -7.23
N ALA A 111 -2.92 11.04 -6.36
CA ALA A 111 -2.25 11.34 -5.12
C ALA A 111 -0.86 11.94 -5.39
N VAL A 112 -0.57 13.07 -4.76
CA VAL A 112 0.70 13.78 -4.93
C VAL A 112 1.59 13.56 -3.72
N LEU A 113 2.85 13.19 -3.97
CA LEU A 113 3.89 13.19 -2.94
C LEU A 113 4.11 14.63 -2.46
N LYS A 114 3.76 14.90 -1.20
CA LYS A 114 4.08 16.15 -0.53
C LYS A 114 5.34 15.94 0.30
N GLN A 115 6.22 16.94 0.33
CA GLN A 115 7.28 17.03 1.33
C GLN A 115 6.71 17.80 2.54
N PRO A 116 6.26 17.11 3.60
CA PRO A 116 5.78 17.80 4.79
C PRO A 116 6.93 18.55 5.44
N GLY A 117 6.67 19.76 5.91
CA GLY A 117 7.58 20.48 6.79
C GLY A 117 7.78 19.75 8.13
N PRO A 118 8.80 20.12 8.91
CA PRO A 118 9.10 19.45 10.18
C PRO A 118 7.92 19.46 11.18
N ASP A 119 7.10 20.50 11.14
CA ASP A 119 5.94 20.69 12.02
C ASP A 119 4.61 20.22 11.41
N ASP A 120 4.63 19.75 10.15
CA ASP A 120 3.41 19.29 9.49
C ASP A 120 2.99 17.92 10.05
N THR A 121 1.78 17.89 10.61
CA THR A 121 1.10 16.68 11.08
C THR A 121 0.35 15.96 9.95
N SER A 122 0.39 16.49 8.73
CA SER A 122 -0.26 15.95 7.53
C SER A 122 0.73 15.86 6.37
N GLY A 123 0.43 15.09 5.32
CA GLY A 123 1.28 15.01 4.13
C GLY A 123 2.41 13.97 4.20
N ARG A 124 2.53 13.21 5.29
CA ARG A 124 3.48 12.07 5.40
C ARG A 124 2.98 10.81 4.71
N GLY A 125 1.69 10.70 4.40
CA GLY A 125 1.07 9.46 3.92
C GLY A 125 1.77 8.87 2.70
N ILE A 126 1.91 9.64 1.61
CA ILE A 126 2.59 9.14 0.40
C ILE A 126 4.10 8.94 0.63
N ALA A 127 4.75 9.74 1.47
CA ALA A 127 6.15 9.51 1.84
C ALA A 127 6.35 8.18 2.60
N LEU A 128 5.38 7.77 3.43
CA LEU A 128 5.38 6.45 4.07
C LEU A 128 5.14 5.34 3.04
N VAL A 129 4.24 5.53 2.07
CA VAL A 129 4.07 4.58 0.96
C VAL A 129 5.40 4.39 0.22
N GLU A 130 6.07 5.48 -0.14
CA GLU A 130 7.37 5.45 -0.81
C GLU A 130 8.47 4.79 0.03
N ALA A 131 8.51 5.07 1.33
CA ALA A 131 9.50 4.51 2.24
C ALA A 131 9.34 3.00 2.43
N TYR A 132 8.11 2.49 2.51
CA TYR A 132 7.84 1.10 2.91
C TYR A 132 7.50 0.15 1.76
N SER A 133 7.13 0.65 0.57
CA SER A 133 6.87 -0.18 -0.62
C SER A 133 8.11 -0.40 -1.49
N ASP A 134 8.11 -1.47 -2.28
CA ASP A 134 9.10 -1.72 -3.32
C ASP A 134 8.80 -0.90 -4.59
N LYS A 135 7.50 -0.79 -4.92
CA LYS A 135 6.99 0.05 -6.01
C LYS A 135 5.68 0.68 -5.58
N TRP A 136 5.39 1.86 -6.11
CA TRP A 136 4.09 2.50 -5.95
C TRP A 136 3.82 3.45 -7.12
N GLY A 137 2.57 3.87 -7.24
CA GLY A 137 2.16 4.89 -8.18
C GLY A 137 0.75 5.37 -7.90
N SER A 138 0.35 6.44 -8.61
CA SER A 138 -1.01 6.93 -8.60
C SER A 138 -1.41 7.40 -9.99
N THR A 139 -2.57 6.94 -10.45
CA THR A 139 -3.10 7.23 -11.79
C THR A 139 -4.61 7.43 -11.71
N GLY A 140 -5.05 8.66 -12.00
CA GLY A 140 -6.45 9.05 -11.89
C GLY A 140 -6.94 8.83 -10.45
N GLU A 141 -7.94 7.97 -10.34
CA GLU A 141 -8.66 7.59 -9.13
C GLU A 141 -7.95 6.53 -8.27
N GLU A 142 -6.93 5.86 -8.80
CA GLU A 142 -6.26 4.75 -8.14
C GLU A 142 -4.88 5.14 -7.60
N THR A 143 -4.60 4.76 -6.35
CA THR A 143 -3.25 4.74 -5.77
C THR A 143 -2.88 3.31 -5.39
N TRP A 144 -1.70 2.85 -5.81
CA TRP A 144 -1.28 1.47 -5.66
C TRP A 144 0.16 1.35 -5.17
N CYS A 145 0.48 0.20 -4.58
CA CYS A 145 1.83 -0.18 -4.20
C CYS A 145 2.04 -1.69 -4.19
N GLU A 146 3.30 -2.12 -4.25
CA GLU A 146 3.73 -3.51 -4.29
C GLU A 146 4.82 -3.76 -3.23
N PHE A 147 4.79 -4.95 -2.65
CA PHE A 147 5.77 -5.45 -1.68
C PHE A 147 6.22 -6.85 -2.08
N ARG A 148 7.51 -7.12 -2.03
CA ARG A 148 8.07 -8.46 -2.20
C ARG A 148 8.03 -9.21 -0.88
N HIS A 149 7.79 -10.51 -0.98
CA HIS A 149 7.90 -11.43 0.14
C HIS A 149 8.60 -12.71 -0.27
N ASP A 150 9.44 -13.24 0.63
CA ASP A 150 10.21 -14.45 0.39
C ASP A 150 9.40 -15.74 0.61
N ASN A 151 8.09 -15.61 0.88
CA ASN A 151 7.22 -16.77 1.04
C ASN A 151 6.98 -17.44 -0.32
N ALA A 152 7.90 -18.31 -0.73
CA ALA A 152 7.64 -19.36 -1.71
C ALA A 152 6.51 -20.21 -1.14
N GLY A 153 5.37 -20.24 -1.82
CA GLY A 153 4.14 -20.84 -1.31
C GLY A 153 4.37 -22.21 -0.68
N SER A 154 4.30 -22.29 0.64
CA SER A 154 3.73 -23.47 1.28
C SER A 154 2.23 -23.35 1.12
N VAL A 155 1.74 -23.75 -0.05
CA VAL A 155 0.36 -24.17 -0.20
C VAL A 155 0.37 -25.63 0.20
N ALA A 156 -0.01 -25.89 1.46
CA ALA A 156 -0.35 -27.23 1.92
C ALA A 156 -1.67 -27.68 1.27
#